data_AF-A0A318CSH2-F1
#
_entry.id   AF-A0A318CSH2-F1
#
_cell.length_a   1.000
_cell.length_b   1.000
_cell.length_c   1.000
_cell.angle_alpha   90.00
_cell.angle_beta   90.00
_cell.angle_gamma   90.00
#
_symmetry.space_group_name_H-M   'P 1'
#
loop_
_entity.id
_entity.type
_entity.pdbx_description
1 polymer ?
#
loop_
_entity_poly.entity_id
_entity_poly.type
_entity_poly.pdbx_seq_one_letter_code
_entity_poly.pdbx_strand_id
1 'polypeptide(L)'
;MKETRCISLLGSTGSIGTKVLDVVRRSKGRFSVNGLAAGENVELLAEQVRQFRPEVVSVMTAELADQVRSMTGFADTRVLYGKEGYKAVATVDGADLVVSAMVGAAGLIPTLAALEAGKDVALANKESLVTAGSLVTSLAREKGAAIIPIDSEHSAIFQCLRGYPKKDVRRIVLTASGGPFKDRDIDELARVTPEEAVRHPRWSMGAKISVDSATLMNKGLEVIEARWLFDIPVDRIDVVVHPQSIVHSMVEFIDGSVLAQMGIPDMRVPIAYALAWPGRLELDLPSLNLVESHSLVFEMPHWEKFPCLGLAYNAARKGGTATTALNAANEAAVEAFLQKRMGFTAIHEVVREVIEAFPVEDIRDLDDVLKADAMARLRAEGIILEKSI
;
A
#
# COMPACT_ATOMS: atom_id res chain seq x y z
N MET A 1 25.72 -1.66 -12.33
CA MET A 1 24.57 -0.83 -11.91
C MET A 1 24.92 0.61 -12.23
N LYS A 2 23.98 1.42 -12.75
CA LYS A 2 24.23 2.86 -12.98
C LYS A 2 24.77 3.49 -11.69
N GLU A 3 25.67 4.46 -11.84
CA GLU A 3 26.29 5.18 -10.73
C GLU A 3 25.25 5.95 -9.90
N THR A 4 24.21 6.46 -10.58
CA THR A 4 23.02 7.09 -10.00
C THR A 4 21.76 6.47 -10.62
N ARG A 5 20.78 6.10 -9.78
CA ARG A 5 19.47 5.59 -10.22
C ARG A 5 18.45 6.73 -10.16
N CYS A 6 17.75 6.96 -11.26
CA CYS A 6 16.76 8.02 -11.34
C CYS A 6 15.37 7.52 -10.93
N ILE A 7 14.66 8.28 -10.09
CA ILE A 7 13.34 7.92 -9.60
C ILE A 7 12.26 8.93 -9.99
N SER A 8 11.04 8.42 -10.19
CA SER A 8 9.80 9.20 -10.13
C SER A 8 9.01 8.79 -8.91
N LEU A 9 8.37 9.74 -8.23
CA LEU A 9 7.61 9.48 -7.01
C LEU A 9 6.17 9.97 -7.14
N LEU A 10 5.24 9.03 -7.12
CA LEU A 10 3.80 9.27 -7.08
C LEU A 10 3.34 9.32 -5.62
N GLY A 11 2.82 10.47 -5.16
CA GLY A 11 2.41 10.66 -3.77
C GLY A 11 3.53 11.19 -2.86
N SER A 12 4.29 12.18 -3.33
CA SER A 12 5.51 12.68 -2.68
C SER A 12 5.28 13.36 -1.32
N THR A 13 4.10 13.93 -1.11
CA THR A 13 3.74 14.64 0.13
C THR A 13 3.05 13.76 1.17
N GLY A 14 2.78 12.49 0.84
CA GLY A 14 2.23 11.51 1.77
C GLY A 14 3.29 10.93 2.74
N SER A 15 2.83 10.13 3.70
CA SER A 15 3.68 9.52 4.73
C SER A 15 4.82 8.65 4.16
N ILE A 16 4.57 7.93 3.06
CA ILE A 16 5.62 7.15 2.37
C ILE A 16 6.49 8.07 1.52
N GLY A 17 5.91 8.97 0.72
CA GLY A 17 6.65 9.86 -0.17
C GLY A 17 7.69 10.72 0.56
N THR A 18 7.33 11.29 1.71
CA THR A 18 8.28 12.07 2.52
C THR A 18 9.44 11.22 3.05
N LYS A 19 9.20 9.96 3.41
CA LYS A 19 10.25 9.01 3.82
C LYS A 19 11.13 8.57 2.65
N VAL A 20 10.55 8.39 1.46
CA VAL A 20 11.31 8.13 0.21
C VAL A 20 12.29 9.27 -0.04
N LEU A 21 11.82 10.52 0.03
CA LEU A 21 12.68 11.69 -0.16
C LEU A 21 13.72 11.86 0.96
N ASP A 22 13.42 11.47 2.21
CA ASP A 22 14.43 11.43 3.28
C ASP A 22 15.55 10.41 2.98
N VAL A 23 15.20 9.20 2.52
CA VAL A 23 16.18 8.18 2.11
C VAL A 23 17.01 8.66 0.92
N VAL A 24 16.38 9.25 -0.10
CA VAL A 24 17.07 9.82 -1.27
C VAL A 24 18.05 10.91 -0.83
N ARG A 25 17.63 11.84 0.02
CA ARG A 25 18.48 12.92 0.54
C ARG A 25 19.72 12.41 1.27
N ARG A 26 19.60 11.31 2.01
CA ARG A 26 20.70 10.70 2.79
C ARG A 26 21.59 9.77 1.97
N SER A 27 21.23 9.49 0.72
CA SER A 27 21.90 8.48 -0.12
C SER A 27 23.23 8.90 -0.74
N LYS A 28 23.76 10.09 -0.42
CA LYS A 28 25.03 10.63 -0.95
C LYS A 28 25.10 10.65 -2.49
N GLY A 29 24.00 11.00 -3.16
CA GLY A 29 23.94 11.15 -4.63
C GLY A 29 23.70 9.86 -5.41
N ARG A 30 23.39 8.75 -4.73
CA ARG A 30 23.03 7.48 -5.41
C ARG A 30 21.67 7.54 -6.13
N PHE A 31 20.83 8.50 -5.78
CA PHE A 31 19.51 8.69 -6.39
C PHE A 31 19.29 10.14 -6.84
N SER A 32 18.64 10.30 -7.99
CA SER A 32 18.10 11.56 -8.50
C SER A 32 16.58 11.47 -8.64
N VAL A 33 15.87 12.59 -8.59
CA VAL A 33 14.39 12.64 -8.68
C VAL A 33 13.99 13.44 -9.91
N ASN A 34 13.40 12.79 -10.91
CA ASN A 34 12.98 13.47 -12.15
C ASN A 34 11.47 13.75 -12.20
N GLY A 35 10.67 13.04 -11.39
CA GLY A 35 9.23 13.19 -11.35
C GLY A 35 8.69 13.26 -9.92
N LEU A 36 7.84 14.24 -9.61
CA LEU A 36 7.09 14.30 -8.35
C LEU A 36 5.59 14.48 -8.63
N ALA A 37 4.74 13.66 -8.01
CA ALA A 37 3.31 13.90 -8.00
C ALA A 37 2.76 14.01 -6.58
N ALA A 38 1.81 14.91 -6.37
CA ALA A 38 1.10 15.08 -5.11
C ALA A 38 -0.40 15.27 -5.33
N GLY A 39 -1.17 15.22 -4.24
CA GLY A 39 -2.58 15.63 -4.23
C GLY A 39 -2.70 17.15 -4.09
N GLU A 40 -3.10 17.59 -2.88
CA GLU A 40 -3.46 18.98 -2.58
C GLU A 40 -2.40 19.77 -1.81
N ASN A 41 -1.44 19.10 -1.16
CA ASN A 41 -0.43 19.75 -0.31
C ASN A 41 0.66 20.42 -1.17
N VAL A 42 0.33 21.59 -1.73
CA VAL A 42 1.19 22.34 -2.66
C VAL A 42 2.36 23.03 -1.97
N GLU A 43 2.22 23.38 -0.69
CA GLU A 43 3.28 24.00 0.11
C GLU A 43 4.47 23.05 0.27
N LEU A 44 4.22 21.84 0.78
CA LEU A 44 5.26 20.84 0.94
C LEU A 44 5.81 20.40 -0.42
N LEU A 45 4.96 20.28 -1.44
CA LEU A 45 5.44 19.96 -2.79
C LEU A 45 6.38 21.04 -3.32
N ALA A 46 6.08 22.33 -3.13
CA ALA A 46 6.95 23.42 -3.57
C ALA A 46 8.33 23.39 -2.88
N GLU A 47 8.38 23.02 -1.59
CA GLU A 47 9.65 22.76 -0.88
C GLU A 47 10.43 21.60 -1.51
N GLN A 48 9.76 20.49 -1.79
CA GLN A 48 10.36 19.32 -2.45
C GLN A 48 10.88 19.67 -3.85
N VAL A 49 10.14 20.45 -4.63
CA VAL A 49 10.57 20.90 -5.97
C VAL A 49 11.82 21.77 -5.89
N ARG A 50 11.90 22.71 -4.94
CA ARG A 50 13.10 23.54 -4.73
C ARG A 50 14.33 22.71 -4.38
N GLN A 51 14.14 21.68 -3.58
CA GLN A 51 15.23 20.83 -3.13
C GLN A 51 15.72 19.85 -4.21
N PHE A 52 14.79 19.16 -4.88
CA PHE A 52 15.11 18.05 -5.77
C PHE A 52 15.13 18.42 -7.25
N ARG A 53 14.56 19.57 -7.63
CA ARG A 53 14.51 20.11 -9.00
C ARG A 53 14.07 19.06 -10.04
N PRO A 54 12.90 18.42 -9.87
CA PRO A 54 12.40 17.46 -10.84
C PRO A 54 12.09 18.13 -12.18
N GLU A 55 12.15 17.34 -13.25
CA GLU A 55 11.78 17.77 -14.59
C GLU A 55 10.25 17.91 -14.72
N VAL A 56 9.50 16.98 -14.14
CA VAL A 56 8.03 16.96 -14.22
C VAL A 56 7.42 16.91 -12.83
N VAL A 57 6.42 17.77 -12.61
CA VAL A 57 5.62 17.82 -11.39
C VAL A 57 4.15 17.70 -11.74
N SER A 58 3.36 16.99 -10.94
CA SER A 58 1.91 16.97 -11.12
C SER A 58 1.12 17.04 -9.82
N VAL A 59 0.01 17.77 -9.86
CA VAL A 59 -0.95 17.92 -8.76
C VAL A 59 -2.38 17.60 -9.20
N MET A 60 -3.32 17.60 -8.27
CA MET A 60 -4.67 17.12 -8.55
C MET A 60 -5.44 17.97 -9.57
N THR A 61 -5.35 19.30 -9.49
CA THR A 61 -6.14 20.23 -10.31
C THR A 61 -5.29 21.29 -11.00
N ALA A 62 -5.86 21.98 -11.99
CA ALA A 62 -5.19 23.04 -12.72
C ALA A 62 -4.85 24.23 -11.82
N GLU A 63 -5.75 24.58 -10.90
CA GLU A 63 -5.59 25.68 -9.96
C GLU A 63 -4.41 25.43 -9.01
N LEU A 64 -4.28 24.19 -8.51
CA LEU A 64 -3.13 23.80 -7.70
C LEU A 64 -1.83 23.85 -8.49
N ALA A 65 -1.85 23.51 -9.79
CA ALA A 65 -0.67 23.58 -10.64
C ALA A 65 -0.20 25.03 -10.82
N ASP A 66 -1.11 25.98 -10.97
CA ASP A 66 -0.78 27.41 -11.02
C ASP A 66 -0.19 27.93 -9.71
N GLN A 67 -0.68 27.45 -8.56
CA GLN A 67 -0.10 27.75 -7.26
C GLN A 67 1.34 27.23 -7.16
N VAL A 68 1.59 25.97 -7.54
CA VAL A 68 2.94 25.39 -7.53
C VAL A 68 3.91 26.15 -8.46
N ARG A 69 3.47 26.54 -9.67
CA ARG A 69 4.28 27.36 -10.59
C ARG A 69 4.68 28.69 -9.93
N SER A 70 3.71 29.36 -9.33
CA SER A 70 3.91 30.66 -8.67
C SER A 70 4.85 30.55 -7.46
N MET A 71 4.75 29.47 -6.68
CA MET A 71 5.57 29.27 -5.49
C MET A 71 7.01 28.88 -5.82
N THR A 72 7.22 28.06 -6.86
CA THR A 72 8.52 27.46 -7.13
C THR A 72 9.41 28.34 -8.01
N GLY A 73 8.84 29.02 -9.00
CA GLY A 73 9.58 29.92 -9.90
C GLY A 73 10.57 29.22 -10.85
N PHE A 74 10.57 27.89 -10.94
CA PHE A 74 11.45 27.16 -11.86
C PHE A 74 10.82 27.02 -13.23
N ALA A 75 11.38 27.72 -14.22
CA ALA A 75 10.94 27.64 -15.61
C ALA A 75 11.18 26.26 -16.24
N ASP A 76 12.20 25.54 -15.77
CA ASP A 76 12.60 24.24 -16.33
C ASP A 76 11.74 23.07 -15.83
N THR A 77 11.00 23.25 -14.73
CA THR A 77 10.10 22.21 -14.20
C THR A 77 8.73 22.32 -14.86
N ARG A 78 8.34 21.28 -15.60
CA ARG A 78 7.02 21.17 -16.22
C ARG A 78 5.98 20.80 -15.16
N VAL A 79 5.20 21.77 -14.72
CA VAL A 79 4.08 21.55 -13.79
C VAL A 79 2.82 21.17 -14.59
N LEU A 80 2.25 20.00 -14.30
CA LEU A 80 1.08 19.40 -14.93
C LEU A 80 0.00 19.11 -13.86
N TYR A 81 -1.16 18.58 -14.28
CA TYR A 81 -2.23 18.26 -13.35
C TYR A 81 -3.09 17.08 -13.80
N GLY A 82 -3.85 16.53 -12.85
CA GLY A 82 -4.84 15.48 -13.07
C GLY A 82 -4.24 14.16 -13.56
N LYS A 83 -5.11 13.29 -14.09
CA LYS A 83 -4.73 11.93 -14.52
C LYS A 83 -3.60 11.91 -15.53
N GLU A 84 -3.63 12.80 -16.53
CA GLU A 84 -2.59 12.88 -17.56
C GLU A 84 -1.26 13.43 -17.00
N GLY A 85 -1.32 14.37 -16.05
CA GLY A 85 -0.12 14.82 -15.34
C GLY A 85 0.52 13.71 -14.49
N TYR A 86 -0.28 12.91 -13.79
CA TYR A 86 0.21 11.76 -13.02
C TYR A 86 0.84 10.68 -13.91
N LYS A 87 0.24 10.39 -15.08
CA LYS A 87 0.86 9.52 -16.08
C LYS A 87 2.19 10.09 -16.55
N ALA A 88 2.25 11.39 -16.88
CA ALA A 88 3.49 12.03 -17.32
C ALA A 88 4.62 11.96 -16.27
N VAL A 89 4.31 12.09 -14.97
CA VAL A 89 5.30 11.87 -13.89
C VAL A 89 5.78 10.42 -13.86
N ALA A 90 4.88 9.45 -14.01
CA ALA A 90 5.22 8.03 -14.05
C ALA A 90 6.07 7.67 -15.28
N THR A 91 5.82 8.31 -16.42
CA THR A 91 6.47 8.02 -17.69
C THR A 91 7.61 8.96 -18.06
N VAL A 92 7.97 9.95 -17.22
CA VAL A 92 9.07 10.90 -17.49
C VAL A 92 10.38 10.22 -17.95
N ASP A 93 11.03 10.80 -18.95
CA ASP A 93 12.22 10.22 -19.54
C ASP A 93 13.37 10.14 -18.51
N GLY A 94 14.19 9.09 -18.65
CA GLY A 94 15.35 8.85 -17.79
C GLY A 94 15.04 8.24 -16.42
N ALA A 95 13.79 8.20 -15.95
CA ALA A 95 13.45 7.53 -14.70
C ALA A 95 13.52 6.00 -14.82
N ASP A 96 14.35 5.37 -14.00
CA ASP A 96 14.58 3.92 -13.95
C ASP A 96 13.57 3.19 -13.04
N LEU A 97 13.03 3.90 -12.05
CA LEU A 97 12.15 3.34 -11.02
C LEU A 97 11.03 4.33 -10.70
N VAL A 98 9.80 3.84 -10.68
CA VAL A 98 8.64 4.61 -10.21
C VAL A 98 8.23 4.13 -8.84
N VAL A 99 8.28 5.01 -7.85
CA VAL A 99 7.73 4.75 -6.52
C VAL A 99 6.25 5.11 -6.51
N SER A 100 5.39 4.11 -6.40
CA SER A 100 3.94 4.28 -6.36
C SER A 100 3.44 4.30 -4.91
N ALA A 101 3.22 5.51 -4.39
CA ALA A 101 2.86 5.78 -2.99
C ALA A 101 1.61 6.67 -2.83
N MET A 102 0.80 6.79 -3.89
CA MET A 102 -0.54 7.39 -3.80
C MET A 102 -1.47 6.48 -3.01
N VAL A 103 -2.46 7.05 -2.32
CA VAL A 103 -3.43 6.29 -1.53
C VAL A 103 -4.62 5.85 -2.40
N GLY A 104 -5.14 4.65 -2.16
CA GLY A 104 -6.35 4.14 -2.81
C GLY A 104 -6.17 3.86 -4.30
N ALA A 105 -7.30 3.78 -5.03
CA ALA A 105 -7.32 3.46 -6.47
C ALA A 105 -6.66 4.52 -7.37
N ALA A 106 -6.41 5.73 -6.86
CA ALA A 106 -5.80 6.82 -7.64
C ALA A 106 -4.40 6.49 -8.16
N GLY A 107 -3.66 5.60 -7.46
CA GLY A 107 -2.34 5.15 -7.87
C GLY A 107 -2.33 4.16 -9.04
N LEU A 108 -3.46 3.53 -9.38
CA LEU A 108 -3.50 2.42 -10.35
C LEU A 108 -3.12 2.87 -11.76
N ILE A 109 -3.77 3.92 -12.27
CA ILE A 109 -3.56 4.43 -13.63
C ILE A 109 -2.08 4.80 -13.87
N PRO A 110 -1.44 5.65 -13.05
CA PRO A 110 -0.04 5.98 -13.27
C PRO A 110 0.90 4.78 -13.02
N THR A 111 0.53 3.81 -12.17
CA THR A 111 1.30 2.57 -11.99
C THR A 111 1.29 1.70 -13.24
N LEU A 112 0.12 1.51 -13.87
CA LEU A 112 0.02 0.79 -15.15
C LEU A 112 0.81 1.50 -16.25
N ALA A 113 0.75 2.84 -16.32
CA ALA A 113 1.51 3.62 -17.29
C ALA A 113 3.04 3.46 -17.10
N ALA A 114 3.52 3.40 -15.85
CA ALA A 114 4.93 3.12 -15.56
C ALA A 114 5.36 1.74 -16.08
N LEU A 115 4.56 0.71 -15.80
CA LEU A 115 4.83 -0.66 -16.25
C LEU A 115 4.77 -0.78 -17.76
N GLU A 116 3.80 -0.15 -18.42
CA GLU A 116 3.66 -0.12 -19.87
C GLU A 116 4.87 0.52 -20.55
N ALA A 117 5.45 1.56 -19.93
CA ALA A 117 6.70 2.18 -20.34
C ALA A 117 7.96 1.34 -20.02
N GLY A 118 7.80 0.13 -19.49
CA GLY A 118 8.89 -0.80 -19.17
C GLY A 118 9.71 -0.42 -17.93
N LYS A 119 9.14 0.40 -17.03
CA LYS A 119 9.83 0.84 -15.81
C LYS A 119 9.55 -0.09 -14.64
N ASP A 120 10.56 -0.31 -13.82
CA ASP A 120 10.36 -0.95 -12.53
C ASP A 120 9.44 -0.08 -11.65
N VAL A 121 8.63 -0.73 -10.83
CA VAL A 121 7.74 -0.07 -9.87
C VAL A 121 8.07 -0.52 -8.46
N ALA A 122 8.44 0.42 -7.60
CA ALA A 122 8.47 0.21 -6.16
C ALA A 122 7.09 0.53 -5.59
N LEU A 123 6.34 -0.49 -5.19
CA LEU A 123 4.91 -0.38 -4.90
C LEU A 123 4.66 -0.30 -3.39
N ALA A 124 4.12 0.83 -2.95
CA ALA A 124 3.57 1.02 -1.58
C ALA A 124 2.04 1.06 -1.57
N ASN A 125 1.41 1.34 -2.71
CA ASN A 125 -0.04 1.37 -2.87
C ASN A 125 -0.60 -0.05 -3.07
N LYS A 126 -0.93 -0.72 -1.96
CA LYS A 126 -1.53 -2.06 -1.98
C LYS A 126 -2.84 -2.13 -2.76
N GLU A 127 -3.63 -1.06 -2.74
CA GLU A 127 -4.94 -1.02 -3.41
C GLU A 127 -4.84 -1.25 -4.93
N SER A 128 -3.72 -0.91 -5.57
CA SER A 128 -3.48 -1.23 -6.98
C SER A 128 -3.47 -2.75 -7.23
N LEU A 129 -2.89 -3.55 -6.34
CA LEU A 129 -2.87 -5.00 -6.46
C LEU A 129 -4.15 -5.65 -5.95
N VAL A 130 -4.82 -5.04 -4.97
CA VAL A 130 -6.13 -5.54 -4.50
C VAL A 130 -7.18 -5.41 -5.61
N THR A 131 -7.25 -4.26 -6.27
CA THR A 131 -8.27 -3.94 -7.27
C THR A 131 -7.95 -4.45 -8.67
N ALA A 132 -6.67 -4.54 -9.02
CA ALA A 132 -6.24 -4.84 -10.39
C ALA A 132 -5.03 -5.79 -10.44
N GLY A 133 -4.89 -6.69 -9.46
CA GLY A 133 -3.71 -7.55 -9.34
C GLY A 133 -3.42 -8.40 -10.58
N SER A 134 -4.44 -8.92 -11.26
CA SER A 134 -4.28 -9.65 -12.53
C SER A 134 -3.67 -8.77 -13.62
N LEU A 135 -4.18 -7.54 -13.79
CA LEU A 135 -3.69 -6.59 -14.80
C LEU A 135 -2.26 -6.15 -14.51
N VAL A 136 -2.01 -5.69 -13.27
CA VAL A 136 -0.71 -5.15 -12.85
C VAL A 136 0.38 -6.21 -12.98
N THR A 137 0.16 -7.43 -12.47
CA THR A 137 1.18 -8.50 -12.50
C THR A 137 1.36 -9.12 -13.89
N SER A 138 0.30 -9.15 -14.72
CA SER A 138 0.43 -9.64 -16.11
C SER A 138 1.16 -8.64 -16.98
N LEU A 139 0.85 -7.35 -16.87
CA LEU A 139 1.54 -6.28 -17.59
C LEU A 139 3.02 -6.21 -17.20
N ALA A 140 3.34 -6.29 -15.90
CA ALA A 140 4.74 -6.31 -15.44
C ALA A 140 5.51 -7.49 -16.04
N ARG A 141 4.91 -8.68 -16.10
CA ARG A 141 5.51 -9.86 -16.75
C ARG A 141 5.68 -9.66 -18.26
N GLU A 142 4.67 -9.12 -18.95
CA GLU A 142 4.72 -8.85 -20.40
C GLU A 142 5.84 -7.88 -20.74
N LYS A 143 6.01 -6.81 -19.95
CA LYS A 143 7.00 -5.76 -20.18
C LYS A 143 8.38 -6.07 -19.60
N GLY A 144 8.52 -7.17 -18.85
CA GLY A 144 9.76 -7.52 -18.17
C GLY A 144 10.15 -6.56 -17.04
N ALA A 145 9.19 -5.79 -16.51
CA ALA A 145 9.39 -4.84 -15.43
C ALA A 145 9.26 -5.51 -14.06
N ALA A 146 10.05 -5.08 -13.08
CA ALA A 146 9.95 -5.57 -11.71
C ALA A 146 8.89 -4.81 -10.90
N ILE A 147 8.13 -5.54 -10.08
CA ILE A 147 7.32 -4.97 -8.99
C ILE A 147 8.04 -5.26 -7.68
N ILE A 148 8.48 -4.21 -7.00
CA ILE A 148 9.30 -4.29 -5.79
C ILE A 148 8.46 -3.78 -4.60
N PRO A 149 8.07 -4.64 -3.66
CA PRO A 149 7.19 -4.22 -2.57
C PRO A 149 7.89 -3.28 -1.57
N ILE A 150 7.20 -2.20 -1.22
CA ILE A 150 7.56 -1.29 -0.12
C ILE A 150 6.78 -1.64 1.16
N ASP A 151 5.58 -2.20 1.05
CA ASP A 151 4.84 -2.63 2.24
C ASP A 151 5.69 -3.60 3.07
N SER A 152 5.69 -3.44 4.40
CA SER A 152 6.76 -3.97 5.25
C SER A 152 6.79 -5.49 5.26
N GLU A 153 5.62 -6.11 5.29
CA GLU A 153 5.37 -7.54 5.27
C GLU A 153 5.80 -8.14 3.92
N HIS A 154 5.41 -7.52 2.81
CA HIS A 154 5.76 -8.00 1.48
C HIS A 154 7.22 -7.75 1.16
N SER A 155 7.81 -6.65 1.63
CA SER A 155 9.25 -6.41 1.56
C SER A 155 10.03 -7.47 2.34
N ALA A 156 9.52 -7.89 3.50
CA ALA A 156 10.07 -8.98 4.29
C ALA A 156 10.02 -10.32 3.54
N ILE A 157 8.85 -10.67 2.98
CA ILE A 157 8.67 -11.88 2.16
C ILE A 157 9.60 -11.84 0.93
N PHE A 158 9.65 -10.71 0.23
CA PHE A 158 10.48 -10.54 -0.95
C PHE A 158 11.98 -10.68 -0.64
N GLN A 159 12.42 -10.24 0.54
CA GLN A 159 13.77 -10.50 1.03
C GLN A 159 14.01 -11.99 1.36
N CYS A 160 13.05 -12.68 1.96
CA CYS A 160 13.15 -14.11 2.30
C CYS A 160 13.15 -15.01 1.05
N LEU A 161 12.42 -14.63 0.00
CA LEU A 161 12.35 -15.37 -1.26
C LEU A 161 13.57 -15.20 -2.16
N ARG A 162 14.45 -14.24 -1.85
CA ARG A 162 15.60 -13.94 -2.68
C ARG A 162 16.54 -15.15 -2.77
N GLY A 163 16.73 -15.64 -3.99
CA GLY A 163 17.61 -16.79 -4.26
C GLY A 163 16.92 -18.15 -4.18
N TYR A 164 15.62 -18.19 -3.90
CA TYR A 164 14.84 -19.43 -3.87
C TYR A 164 13.79 -19.46 -4.99
N PRO A 165 13.58 -20.63 -5.64
CA PRO A 165 12.54 -20.75 -6.64
C PRO A 165 11.16 -20.86 -5.96
N LYS A 166 10.13 -20.30 -6.60
CA LYS A 166 8.75 -20.28 -6.08
C LYS A 166 8.20 -21.66 -5.72
N LYS A 167 8.59 -22.70 -6.44
CA LYS A 167 8.12 -24.09 -6.21
C LYS A 167 8.53 -24.66 -4.85
N ASP A 168 9.57 -24.11 -4.23
CA ASP A 168 10.08 -24.57 -2.93
C ASP A 168 9.36 -23.88 -1.77
N VAL A 169 8.56 -22.85 -2.03
CA VAL A 169 7.71 -22.21 -1.02
C VAL A 169 6.58 -23.17 -0.67
N ARG A 170 6.30 -23.36 0.62
CA ARG A 170 5.14 -24.09 1.15
C ARG A 170 4.04 -23.14 1.60
N ARG A 171 4.35 -22.08 2.32
CA ARG A 171 3.36 -21.02 2.65
C ARG A 171 4.05 -19.72 3.01
N ILE A 172 3.28 -18.65 2.98
CA ILE A 172 3.65 -17.33 3.51
C ILE A 172 2.99 -17.16 4.88
N VAL A 173 3.69 -16.54 5.82
CA VAL A 173 3.13 -16.10 7.10
C VAL A 173 3.24 -14.58 7.18
N LEU A 174 2.10 -13.91 7.00
CA LEU A 174 1.94 -12.48 7.15
C LEU A 174 1.73 -12.13 8.63
N THR A 175 2.68 -11.43 9.22
CA THR A 175 2.54 -10.95 10.60
C THR A 175 1.70 -9.69 10.67
N ALA A 176 0.87 -9.52 11.70
CA ALA A 176 0.06 -8.33 11.95
C ALA A 176 0.34 -7.75 13.34
N SER A 177 0.25 -6.43 13.54
CA SER A 177 0.36 -5.83 14.88
C SER A 177 -0.78 -6.24 15.81
N GLY A 178 -1.95 -6.57 15.24
CA GLY A 178 -3.21 -6.78 15.96
C GLY A 178 -4.07 -5.52 16.09
N GLY A 179 -3.53 -4.35 15.74
CA GLY A 179 -4.22 -3.06 15.84
C GLY A 179 -4.42 -2.57 17.29
N PRO A 180 -4.98 -1.35 17.48
CA PRO A 180 -5.19 -0.75 18.80
C PRO A 180 -6.21 -1.48 19.68
N PHE A 181 -7.05 -2.36 19.11
CA PHE A 181 -8.17 -3.00 19.82
C PHE A 181 -8.00 -4.50 20.06
N LYS A 182 -6.79 -5.03 19.85
CA LYS A 182 -6.44 -6.44 20.08
C LYS A 182 -6.95 -6.93 21.45
N ASP A 183 -6.66 -6.16 22.49
CA ASP A 183 -6.89 -6.52 23.90
C ASP A 183 -8.23 -5.98 24.45
N ARG A 184 -9.06 -5.31 23.63
CA ARG A 184 -10.41 -4.85 24.03
C ARG A 184 -11.44 -5.96 23.91
N ASP A 185 -12.49 -5.93 24.72
CA ASP A 185 -13.59 -6.87 24.58
C ASP A 185 -14.42 -6.56 23.33
N ILE A 186 -15.06 -7.59 22.75
CA ILE A 186 -15.82 -7.44 21.50
C ILE A 186 -16.96 -6.43 21.62
N ASP A 187 -17.63 -6.39 22.78
CA ASP A 187 -18.75 -5.48 23.05
C ASP A 187 -18.31 -4.02 23.13
N GLU A 188 -17.03 -3.76 23.45
CA GLU A 188 -16.48 -2.40 23.51
C GLU A 188 -16.27 -1.80 22.11
N LEU A 189 -16.14 -2.64 21.07
CA LEU A 189 -15.90 -2.18 19.69
C LEU A 189 -17.06 -1.35 19.13
N ALA A 190 -18.29 -1.58 19.62
CA ALA A 190 -19.46 -0.80 19.22
C ALA A 190 -19.36 0.69 19.60
N ARG A 191 -18.49 1.04 20.55
CA ARG A 191 -18.31 2.41 21.07
C ARG A 191 -17.04 3.10 20.57
N VAL A 192 -16.26 2.41 19.74
CA VAL A 192 -14.99 2.94 19.22
C VAL A 192 -15.23 4.21 18.39
N THR A 193 -14.45 5.24 18.66
CA THR A 193 -14.46 6.51 17.93
C THR A 193 -13.35 6.57 16.86
N PRO A 194 -13.50 7.44 15.83
CA PRO A 194 -12.42 7.69 14.87
C PRO A 194 -11.11 8.10 15.53
N GLU A 195 -11.18 8.93 16.56
CA GLU A 195 -10.02 9.43 17.29
C GLU A 195 -9.24 8.32 18.02
N GLU A 196 -9.93 7.26 18.46
CA GLU A 196 -9.29 6.06 19.01
C GLU A 196 -8.71 5.18 17.89
N ALA A 197 -9.46 4.96 16.82
CA ALA A 197 -9.06 4.07 15.73
C ALA A 197 -7.80 4.55 15.00
N VAL A 198 -7.58 5.86 14.90
CA VAL A 198 -6.38 6.42 14.25
C VAL A 198 -5.11 6.35 15.10
N ARG A 199 -5.21 6.04 16.40
CA ARG A 199 -4.07 5.94 17.34
C ARG A 199 -3.45 4.55 17.32
N HIS A 200 -2.66 4.25 16.30
CA HIS A 200 -2.01 2.95 16.19
C HIS A 200 -0.85 2.80 17.21
N PRO A 201 -0.70 1.64 17.89
CA PRO A 201 0.26 1.46 18.98
C PRO A 201 1.74 1.47 18.57
N ARG A 202 2.04 1.22 17.29
CA ARG A 202 3.42 1.05 16.78
C ARG A 202 3.82 1.98 15.64
N TRP A 203 2.85 2.50 14.89
CA TRP A 203 3.10 3.10 13.59
C TRP A 203 2.42 4.46 13.52
N SER A 204 3.11 5.46 13.00
CA SER A 204 2.49 6.74 12.63
C SER A 204 2.09 6.70 11.16
N MET A 205 0.78 6.61 10.91
CA MET A 205 0.21 6.34 9.59
C MET A 205 -0.98 7.27 9.29
N GLY A 206 -1.45 7.26 8.03
CA GLY A 206 -2.64 8.02 7.63
C GLY A 206 -3.93 7.44 8.24
N ALA A 207 -4.98 8.26 8.32
CA ALA A 207 -6.23 7.88 8.99
C ALA A 207 -6.86 6.58 8.44
N LYS A 208 -6.96 6.45 7.10
CA LYS A 208 -7.55 5.28 6.45
C LYS A 208 -6.85 3.97 6.84
N ILE A 209 -5.52 3.91 6.69
CA ILE A 209 -4.74 2.70 7.03
C ILE A 209 -4.76 2.42 8.54
N SER A 210 -4.83 3.44 9.40
CA SER A 210 -4.99 3.21 10.84
C SER A 210 -6.33 2.56 11.18
N VAL A 211 -7.43 2.99 10.55
CA VAL A 211 -8.75 2.34 10.70
C VAL A 211 -8.74 0.92 10.12
N ASP A 212 -8.15 0.72 8.94
CA ASP A 212 -8.00 -0.62 8.35
C ASP A 212 -7.17 -1.55 9.26
N SER A 213 -6.14 -1.02 9.92
CA SER A 213 -5.36 -1.79 10.89
C SER A 213 -6.18 -2.12 12.14
N ALA A 214 -7.08 -1.24 12.56
CA ALA A 214 -7.95 -1.45 13.70
C ALA A 214 -9.04 -2.50 13.44
N THR A 215 -9.50 -2.65 12.19
CA THR A 215 -10.46 -3.67 11.78
C THR A 215 -9.81 -4.98 11.31
N LEU A 216 -8.48 -5.02 11.23
CA LEU A 216 -7.68 -6.01 10.47
C LEU A 216 -8.03 -6.12 8.97
N MET A 217 -8.82 -5.19 8.41
CA MET A 217 -8.97 -5.10 6.96
C MET A 217 -7.63 -4.84 6.27
N ASN A 218 -6.74 -4.06 6.89
CA ASN A 218 -5.40 -3.80 6.34
C ASN A 218 -4.69 -5.13 6.03
N LYS A 219 -4.70 -6.06 6.99
CA LYS A 219 -4.09 -7.38 6.81
C LYS A 219 -4.81 -8.23 5.78
N GLY A 220 -6.14 -8.09 5.66
CA GLY A 220 -6.93 -8.72 4.60
C GLY A 220 -6.55 -8.23 3.19
N LEU A 221 -6.36 -6.92 3.01
CA LEU A 221 -5.87 -6.34 1.76
C LEU A 221 -4.46 -6.85 1.43
N GLU A 222 -3.59 -6.94 2.43
CA GLU A 222 -2.22 -7.45 2.27
C GLU A 222 -2.16 -8.94 1.93
N VAL A 223 -3.14 -9.75 2.36
CA VAL A 223 -3.31 -11.15 1.92
C VAL A 223 -3.57 -11.21 0.41
N ILE A 224 -4.47 -10.35 -0.09
CA ILE A 224 -4.76 -10.26 -1.53
C ILE A 224 -3.52 -9.79 -2.29
N GLU A 225 -2.82 -8.79 -1.76
CA GLU A 225 -1.58 -8.29 -2.34
C GLU A 225 -0.48 -9.37 -2.42
N ALA A 226 -0.27 -10.12 -1.33
CA ALA A 226 0.74 -11.18 -1.27
C ALA A 226 0.47 -12.30 -2.27
N ARG A 227 -0.81 -12.66 -2.48
CA ARG A 227 -1.22 -13.60 -3.52
C ARG A 227 -0.68 -13.17 -4.88
N TRP A 228 -0.87 -11.90 -5.24
CA TRP A 228 -0.48 -11.37 -6.55
C TRP A 228 1.03 -11.17 -6.67
N LEU A 229 1.69 -10.56 -5.69
CA LEU A 229 3.12 -10.31 -5.72
C LEU A 229 3.94 -11.60 -5.84
N PHE A 230 3.56 -12.62 -5.07
CA PHE A 230 4.36 -13.83 -4.94
C PHE A 230 3.83 -15.00 -5.76
N ASP A 231 2.64 -14.87 -6.36
CA ASP A 231 1.96 -15.92 -7.13
C ASP A 231 1.71 -17.16 -6.25
N ILE A 232 1.15 -16.92 -5.06
CA ILE A 232 0.86 -17.94 -4.05
C ILE A 232 -0.66 -18.01 -3.83
N PRO A 233 -1.29 -19.20 -3.87
CA PRO A 233 -2.70 -19.36 -3.57
C PRO A 233 -3.07 -18.80 -2.20
N VAL A 234 -4.23 -18.15 -2.08
CA VAL A 234 -4.64 -17.48 -0.83
C VAL A 234 -4.69 -18.43 0.37
N ASP A 235 -5.07 -19.69 0.17
CA ASP A 235 -5.11 -20.70 1.24
C ASP A 235 -3.72 -21.16 1.71
N ARG A 236 -2.64 -20.63 1.12
CA ARG A 236 -1.25 -20.82 1.52
C ARG A 236 -0.64 -19.53 2.08
N ILE A 237 -1.48 -18.58 2.49
CA ILE A 237 -1.08 -17.33 3.13
C ILE A 237 -1.77 -17.29 4.48
N ASP A 238 -0.99 -17.42 5.55
CA ASP A 238 -1.49 -17.38 6.91
C ASP A 238 -1.28 -16.00 7.53
N VAL A 239 -2.20 -15.58 8.39
CA VAL A 239 -2.06 -14.36 9.20
C VAL A 239 -1.78 -14.73 10.64
N VAL A 240 -0.74 -14.13 11.22
CA VAL A 240 -0.32 -14.32 12.62
C VAL A 240 -0.17 -12.95 13.29
N VAL A 241 -0.72 -12.78 14.48
CA VAL A 241 -0.56 -11.55 15.26
C VAL A 241 0.78 -11.58 15.99
N HIS A 242 1.61 -10.58 15.71
CA HIS A 242 2.92 -10.34 16.32
C HIS A 242 3.00 -8.88 16.83
N PRO A 243 2.58 -8.61 18.09
CA PRO A 243 2.43 -7.25 18.64
C PRO A 243 3.72 -6.44 18.75
N GLN A 244 4.88 -7.11 18.75
CA GLN A 244 6.19 -6.46 18.80
C GLN A 244 6.59 -5.87 17.45
N SER A 245 6.03 -6.38 16.34
CA SER A 245 6.33 -5.93 14.97
C SER A 245 7.84 -5.90 14.67
N ILE A 246 8.57 -6.91 15.16
CA ILE A 246 10.00 -7.11 14.91
C ILE A 246 10.20 -8.11 13.78
N VAL A 247 9.46 -9.23 13.82
CA VAL A 247 9.32 -10.12 12.67
C VAL A 247 8.29 -9.51 11.73
N HIS A 248 8.75 -9.05 10.56
CA HIS A 248 7.89 -8.34 9.62
C HIS A 248 7.11 -9.27 8.70
N SER A 249 7.61 -10.48 8.42
CA SER A 249 6.87 -11.62 7.85
C SER A 249 7.82 -12.81 7.68
N MET A 250 7.27 -13.97 7.32
CA MET A 250 8.01 -15.21 7.16
C MET A 250 7.59 -16.00 5.91
N VAL A 251 8.48 -16.88 5.46
CA VAL A 251 8.24 -17.84 4.38
C VAL A 251 8.61 -19.23 4.88
N GLU A 252 7.67 -20.16 4.85
CA GLU A 252 7.92 -21.58 5.09
C GLU A 252 8.19 -22.29 3.76
N PHE A 253 9.24 -23.11 3.73
CA PHE A 253 9.65 -23.90 2.58
C PHE A 253 9.19 -25.36 2.69
N ILE A 254 9.22 -26.09 1.59
CA ILE A 254 8.71 -27.47 1.49
C ILE A 254 9.48 -28.48 2.36
N ASP A 255 10.70 -28.15 2.79
CA ASP A 255 11.51 -28.94 3.73
C ASP A 255 11.18 -28.67 5.21
N GLY A 256 10.29 -27.71 5.49
CA GLY A 256 9.90 -27.28 6.83
C GLY A 256 10.74 -26.13 7.41
N SER A 257 11.75 -25.64 6.68
CA SER A 257 12.52 -24.46 7.07
C SER A 257 11.66 -23.21 6.99
N VAL A 258 11.83 -22.29 7.93
CA VAL A 258 11.17 -20.98 7.93
C VAL A 258 12.23 -19.88 7.90
N LEU A 259 12.15 -19.01 6.89
CA LEU A 259 12.94 -17.78 6.84
C LEU A 259 12.07 -16.61 7.26
N ALA A 260 12.63 -15.76 8.11
CA ALA A 260 11.99 -14.56 8.63
C ALA A 260 12.86 -13.34 8.36
N GLN A 261 12.26 -12.24 7.95
CA GLN A 261 12.95 -10.95 7.96
C GLN A 261 12.60 -10.20 9.24
N MET A 262 13.64 -9.76 9.94
CA MET A 262 13.52 -9.08 11.22
C MET A 262 14.15 -7.69 11.17
N GLY A 263 13.56 -6.72 11.85
CA GLY A 263 14.11 -5.39 11.98
C GLY A 263 13.30 -4.51 12.93
N ILE A 264 13.78 -3.30 13.18
CA ILE A 264 12.96 -2.29 13.86
C ILE A 264 11.73 -1.93 12.99
N PRO A 265 10.61 -1.51 13.59
CA PRO A 265 9.43 -1.06 12.86
C PRO A 265 9.65 0.35 12.27
N ASP A 266 10.44 0.44 11.20
CA ASP A 266 10.74 1.68 10.48
C ASP A 266 10.64 1.50 8.96
N MET A 267 9.71 2.22 8.33
CA MET A 267 9.46 2.15 6.89
C MET A 267 10.64 2.59 6.02
N ARG A 268 11.64 3.30 6.57
CA ARG A 268 12.86 3.63 5.82
C ARG A 268 13.63 2.37 5.40
N VAL A 269 13.51 1.27 6.15
CA VAL A 269 14.15 -0.01 5.82
C VAL A 269 13.58 -0.62 4.53
N PRO A 270 12.28 -0.92 4.40
CA PRO A 270 11.73 -1.48 3.16
C PRO A 270 11.79 -0.49 1.99
N ILE A 271 11.64 0.82 2.24
CA ILE A 271 11.83 1.86 1.21
C ILE A 271 13.25 1.80 0.64
N ALA A 272 14.27 1.82 1.50
CA ALA A 272 15.66 1.78 1.06
C ALA A 272 16.00 0.48 0.33
N TYR A 273 15.43 -0.65 0.77
CA TYR A 273 15.57 -1.91 0.06
C TYR A 273 14.98 -1.83 -1.35
N ALA A 274 13.77 -1.29 -1.51
CA ALA A 274 13.13 -1.15 -2.81
C ALA A 274 13.93 -0.24 -3.76
N LEU A 275 14.42 0.91 -3.27
CA LEU A 275 15.21 1.84 -4.06
C LEU A 275 16.57 1.25 -4.49
N ALA A 276 17.23 0.52 -3.60
CA ALA A 276 18.57 -0.02 -3.83
C ALA A 276 18.57 -1.42 -4.47
N TRP A 277 17.41 -2.07 -4.61
CA TRP A 277 17.30 -3.44 -5.12
C TRP A 277 18.02 -3.59 -6.48
N PRO A 278 18.81 -4.69 -6.68
CA PRO A 278 19.00 -5.85 -5.81
C PRO A 278 20.11 -5.68 -4.74
N GLY A 279 20.65 -4.49 -4.55
CA GLY A 279 21.63 -4.19 -3.51
C GLY A 279 21.00 -3.87 -2.15
N ARG A 280 21.81 -3.30 -1.26
CA ARG A 280 21.38 -2.67 -0.01
C ARG A 280 21.92 -1.25 0.06
N LEU A 281 21.26 -0.42 0.86
CA LEU A 281 21.67 0.93 1.20
C LEU A 281 21.98 0.98 2.70
N GLU A 282 23.08 1.63 3.06
CA GLU A 282 23.39 1.92 4.46
C GLU A 282 22.41 2.99 4.98
N LEU A 283 21.84 2.76 6.16
CA LEU A 283 20.90 3.66 6.81
C LEU A 283 21.41 4.06 8.18
N ASP A 284 21.21 5.33 8.52
CA ASP A 284 21.47 5.88 9.85
C ASP A 284 20.28 5.56 10.78
N LEU A 285 20.14 4.27 11.12
CA LEU A 285 19.10 3.71 11.98
C LEU A 285 19.73 2.83 13.07
N PRO A 286 19.12 2.73 14.26
CA PRO A 286 19.57 1.78 15.25
C PRO A 286 19.43 0.35 14.71
N SER A 287 20.38 -0.50 15.04
CA SER A 287 20.30 -1.93 14.76
C SER A 287 19.30 -2.61 15.71
N LEU A 288 18.62 -3.64 15.22
CA LEU A 288 17.79 -4.49 16.07
C LEU A 288 18.65 -5.16 17.15
N ASN A 289 18.32 -4.94 18.41
CA ASN A 289 18.92 -5.64 19.54
C ASN A 289 17.96 -6.73 20.05
N LEU A 290 18.28 -7.99 19.77
CA LEU A 290 17.44 -9.12 20.16
C LEU A 290 17.40 -9.34 21.68
N VAL A 291 18.47 -8.98 22.40
CA VAL A 291 18.51 -9.10 23.88
C VAL A 291 17.56 -8.09 24.53
N GLU A 292 17.52 -6.86 24.01
CA GLU A 292 16.61 -5.81 24.48
C GLU A 292 15.16 -6.01 24.02
N SER A 293 14.94 -6.81 22.98
CA SER A 293 13.60 -7.10 22.46
C SER A 293 12.79 -8.03 23.37
N HIS A 294 13.43 -8.65 24.36
CA HIS A 294 12.85 -9.62 25.30
C HIS A 294 12.10 -10.77 24.61
N SER A 295 10.77 -10.67 24.50
CA SER A 295 9.91 -11.76 24.02
C SER A 295 9.26 -11.41 22.70
N LEU A 296 9.33 -12.35 21.74
CA LEU A 296 8.56 -12.31 20.50
C LEU A 296 7.35 -13.23 20.64
N VAL A 297 6.15 -12.66 20.58
CA VAL A 297 4.90 -13.39 20.78
C VAL A 297 4.17 -13.53 19.44
N PHE A 298 3.59 -14.71 19.21
CA PHE A 298 2.85 -15.05 18.01
C PHE A 298 1.53 -15.71 18.39
N GLU A 299 0.44 -15.16 17.88
CA GLU A 299 -0.92 -15.59 18.23
C GLU A 299 -1.81 -15.65 16.99
N MET A 300 -2.86 -16.46 17.05
CA MET A 300 -3.88 -16.47 16.00
C MET A 300 -4.69 -15.16 16.02
N PRO A 301 -5.08 -14.63 14.85
CA PRO A 301 -6.01 -13.50 14.79
C PRO A 301 -7.38 -13.92 15.36
N HIS A 302 -8.06 -12.97 16.01
CA HIS A 302 -9.37 -13.20 16.59
C HIS A 302 -10.46 -12.95 15.54
N TRP A 303 -10.79 -13.97 14.75
CA TRP A 303 -11.68 -13.88 13.57
C TRP A 303 -13.07 -13.32 13.87
N GLU A 304 -13.67 -13.67 15.01
CA GLU A 304 -14.98 -13.16 15.41
C GLU A 304 -14.96 -11.66 15.76
N LYS A 305 -13.85 -11.20 16.35
CA LYS A 305 -13.65 -9.81 16.76
C LYS A 305 -13.32 -8.92 15.55
N PHE A 306 -12.61 -9.47 14.57
CA PHE A 306 -12.15 -8.76 13.37
C PHE A 306 -12.63 -9.46 12.08
N PRO A 307 -13.93 -9.42 11.79
CA PRO A 307 -14.54 -10.19 10.69
C PRO A 307 -14.06 -9.72 9.30
N CYS A 308 -13.59 -8.48 9.16
CA CYS A 308 -13.03 -7.93 7.93
C CYS A 308 -11.94 -8.81 7.32
N LEU A 309 -11.11 -9.46 8.16
CA LEU A 309 -10.09 -10.39 7.67
C LEU A 309 -10.72 -11.56 6.89
N GLY A 310 -11.78 -12.16 7.42
CA GLY A 310 -12.50 -13.24 6.76
C GLY A 310 -13.15 -12.80 5.45
N LEU A 311 -13.70 -11.59 5.40
CA LEU A 311 -14.26 -11.01 4.17
C LEU A 311 -13.20 -10.90 3.06
N ALA A 312 -11.99 -10.48 3.41
CA ALA A 312 -10.89 -10.37 2.45
C ALA A 312 -10.45 -11.73 1.90
N TYR A 313 -10.33 -12.77 2.74
CA TYR A 313 -10.06 -14.14 2.26
C TYR A 313 -11.15 -14.64 1.32
N ASN A 314 -12.42 -14.37 1.64
CA ASN A 314 -13.54 -14.79 0.79
C ASN A 314 -13.53 -14.07 -0.56
N ALA A 315 -13.28 -12.76 -0.57
CA ALA A 315 -13.13 -11.99 -1.81
C ALA A 315 -11.92 -12.48 -2.63
N ALA A 316 -10.79 -12.75 -1.98
CA ALA A 316 -9.61 -13.31 -2.62
C ALA A 316 -9.91 -14.66 -3.29
N ARG A 317 -10.61 -15.58 -2.61
CA ARG A 317 -10.98 -16.88 -3.20
C ARG A 317 -11.89 -16.73 -4.42
N LYS A 318 -12.86 -15.81 -4.37
CA LYS A 318 -13.73 -15.48 -5.50
C LYS A 318 -12.95 -14.88 -6.67
N GLY A 319 -11.99 -13.99 -6.40
CA GLY A 319 -11.22 -13.31 -7.43
C GLY A 319 -12.04 -12.30 -8.23
N GLY A 320 -11.50 -11.88 -9.38
CA GLY A 320 -12.19 -10.97 -10.30
C GLY A 320 -12.60 -9.65 -9.63
N THR A 321 -13.78 -9.15 -10.00
CA THR A 321 -14.35 -7.91 -9.45
C THR A 321 -14.67 -7.97 -7.95
N ALA A 322 -14.63 -9.14 -7.30
CA ALA A 322 -14.94 -9.27 -5.87
C ALA A 322 -13.92 -8.53 -4.98
N THR A 323 -12.63 -8.56 -5.34
CA THR A 323 -11.60 -7.84 -4.57
C THR A 323 -11.65 -6.33 -4.82
N THR A 324 -12.05 -5.90 -6.01
CA THR A 324 -12.34 -4.49 -6.32
C THR A 324 -13.51 -3.98 -5.50
N ALA A 325 -14.61 -4.75 -5.45
CA ALA A 325 -15.78 -4.39 -4.64
C ALA A 325 -15.46 -4.32 -3.14
N LEU A 326 -14.66 -5.26 -2.63
CA LEU A 326 -14.16 -5.25 -1.25
C LEU A 326 -13.41 -3.94 -0.95
N ASN A 327 -12.43 -3.57 -1.78
CA ASN A 327 -11.63 -2.37 -1.58
C ASN A 327 -12.50 -1.11 -1.62
N ALA A 328 -13.34 -0.98 -2.64
CA ALA A 328 -14.20 0.18 -2.86
C ALA A 328 -15.22 0.37 -1.73
N ALA A 329 -15.87 -0.71 -1.30
CA ALA A 329 -16.78 -0.69 -0.16
C ALA A 329 -16.06 -0.33 1.14
N ASN A 330 -14.85 -0.87 1.36
CA ASN A 330 -14.07 -0.55 2.53
C ASN A 330 -13.64 0.93 2.55
N GLU A 331 -13.15 1.48 1.44
CA GLU A 331 -12.81 2.90 1.36
C GLU A 331 -14.02 3.79 1.70
N ALA A 332 -15.20 3.50 1.12
CA ALA A 332 -16.42 4.25 1.41
C ALA A 332 -16.86 4.13 2.88
N ALA A 333 -16.80 2.92 3.46
CA ALA A 333 -17.19 2.68 4.84
C ALA A 333 -16.23 3.32 5.86
N VAL A 334 -14.92 3.26 5.60
CA VAL A 334 -13.90 3.90 6.45
C VAL A 334 -14.03 5.42 6.39
N GLU A 335 -14.22 6.00 5.20
CA GLU A 335 -14.49 7.43 5.02
C GLU A 335 -15.73 7.85 5.84
N ALA A 336 -16.82 7.09 5.76
CA ALA A 336 -18.04 7.36 6.52
C ALA A 336 -17.84 7.26 8.03
N PHE A 337 -17.10 6.26 8.51
CA PHE A 337 -16.74 6.15 9.92
C PHE A 337 -15.88 7.33 10.38
N LEU A 338 -14.84 7.71 9.62
CA LEU A 338 -13.97 8.84 9.93
C LEU A 338 -14.74 10.17 9.98
N GLN A 339 -15.76 10.31 9.14
CA GLN A 339 -16.68 11.45 9.12
C GLN A 339 -17.79 11.36 10.18
N LYS A 340 -17.74 10.38 11.10
CA LYS A 340 -18.70 10.15 12.18
C LYS A 340 -20.13 9.90 11.69
N ARG A 341 -20.30 9.40 10.48
CA ARG A 341 -21.62 9.07 9.90
C ARG A 341 -22.11 7.67 10.28
N MET A 342 -21.24 6.81 10.78
CA MET A 342 -21.56 5.43 11.18
C MET A 342 -20.61 4.95 12.28
N GLY A 343 -21.01 3.89 12.99
CA GLY A 343 -20.19 3.25 14.04
C GLY A 343 -19.08 2.35 13.49
N PHE A 344 -18.09 2.05 14.32
CA PHE A 344 -16.93 1.23 13.95
C PHE A 344 -17.31 -0.18 13.46
N THR A 345 -18.23 -0.85 14.16
CA THR A 345 -18.70 -2.19 13.77
C THR A 345 -19.49 -2.16 12.47
N ALA A 346 -20.18 -1.06 12.13
CA ALA A 346 -20.91 -0.98 10.88
C ALA A 346 -20.00 -1.05 9.63
N ILE A 347 -18.68 -0.81 9.76
CA ILE A 347 -17.72 -0.96 8.65
C ILE A 347 -17.78 -2.37 8.05
N HIS A 348 -17.69 -3.41 8.90
CA HIS A 348 -17.69 -4.79 8.39
C HIS A 348 -19.04 -5.19 7.80
N GLU A 349 -20.14 -4.61 8.31
CA GLU A 349 -21.49 -4.88 7.81
C GLU A 349 -21.68 -4.32 6.40
N VAL A 350 -21.30 -3.04 6.18
CA VAL A 350 -21.35 -2.41 4.86
C VAL A 350 -20.53 -3.20 3.86
N VAL A 351 -19.29 -3.53 4.22
CA VAL A 351 -18.41 -4.30 3.33
C VAL A 351 -19.01 -5.66 3.00
N ARG A 352 -19.51 -6.39 4.01
CA ARG A 352 -20.16 -7.71 3.83
C ARG A 352 -21.36 -7.60 2.88
N GLU A 353 -22.27 -6.68 3.13
CA GLU A 353 -23.51 -6.52 2.35
C GLU A 353 -23.21 -6.14 0.89
N VAL A 354 -22.17 -5.33 0.64
CA VAL A 354 -21.73 -5.04 -0.73
C VAL A 354 -21.22 -6.31 -1.40
N ILE A 355 -20.23 -7.00 -0.81
CA ILE A 355 -19.55 -8.13 -1.47
C ILE A 355 -20.43 -9.38 -1.62
N GLU A 356 -21.42 -9.59 -0.75
CA GLU A 356 -22.29 -10.76 -0.80
C GLU A 356 -23.21 -10.75 -2.02
N ALA A 357 -23.61 -9.56 -2.44
CA ALA A 357 -24.53 -9.39 -3.54
C ALA A 357 -23.88 -8.71 -4.76
N PHE A 358 -22.57 -8.49 -4.75
CA PHE A 358 -21.83 -7.96 -5.90
C PHE A 358 -21.66 -9.05 -6.98
N PRO A 359 -21.94 -8.75 -8.27
CA PRO A 359 -21.67 -9.69 -9.35
C PRO A 359 -20.16 -9.90 -9.50
N VAL A 360 -19.73 -11.16 -9.49
CA VAL A 360 -18.33 -11.53 -9.67
C VAL A 360 -18.08 -11.80 -11.16
N GLU A 361 -17.22 -10.97 -11.75
CA GLU A 361 -16.82 -11.05 -13.15
C GLU A 361 -15.29 -11.02 -13.24
N ASP A 362 -14.75 -11.54 -14.35
CA ASP A 362 -13.32 -11.46 -14.62
C ASP A 362 -12.92 -10.04 -15.02
N ILE A 363 -11.74 -9.60 -14.57
CA ILE A 363 -11.16 -8.31 -14.93
C ILE A 363 -10.26 -8.50 -16.16
N ARG A 364 -10.65 -7.92 -17.30
CA ARG A 364 -9.90 -8.02 -18.57
C ARG A 364 -9.11 -6.75 -18.87
N ASP A 365 -9.63 -5.61 -18.45
CA ASP A 365 -9.02 -4.31 -18.65
C ASP A 365 -9.31 -3.35 -17.49
N LEU A 366 -8.72 -2.15 -17.58
CA LEU A 366 -8.89 -1.11 -16.58
C LEU A 366 -10.35 -0.64 -16.44
N ASP A 367 -11.13 -0.69 -17.52
CA ASP A 367 -12.51 -0.22 -17.51
C ASP A 367 -13.41 -1.16 -16.68
N ASP A 368 -13.17 -2.48 -16.75
CA ASP A 368 -13.81 -3.46 -15.85
C ASP A 368 -13.54 -3.10 -14.36
N VAL A 369 -12.31 -2.71 -14.01
CA VAL A 369 -11.94 -2.30 -12.64
C VAL A 369 -12.67 -1.01 -12.21
N LEU A 370 -12.64 0.02 -13.07
CA LEU A 370 -13.24 1.31 -12.76
C LEU A 370 -14.76 1.22 -12.63
N LYS A 371 -15.43 0.43 -13.47
CA LYS A 371 -16.87 0.16 -13.36
C LYS A 371 -17.22 -0.59 -12.08
N ALA A 372 -16.43 -1.61 -11.72
CA ALA A 372 -16.65 -2.37 -10.50
C ALA A 372 -16.45 -1.49 -9.25
N ASP A 373 -15.40 -0.66 -9.19
CA ASP A 373 -15.17 0.29 -8.10
C ASP A 373 -16.35 1.27 -7.96
N ALA A 374 -16.78 1.91 -9.05
CA ALA A 374 -17.89 2.87 -9.03
C ALA A 374 -19.20 2.22 -8.57
N MET A 375 -19.54 1.03 -9.08
CA MET A 375 -20.74 0.29 -8.69
C MET A 375 -20.71 -0.11 -7.21
N ALA A 376 -19.55 -0.53 -6.70
CA ALA A 376 -19.39 -0.92 -5.31
C ALA A 376 -19.51 0.28 -4.37
N ARG A 377 -18.95 1.44 -4.73
CA ARG A 377 -19.12 2.69 -3.97
C ARG A 377 -20.56 3.13 -3.91
N LEU A 378 -21.25 3.17 -5.05
CA LEU A 378 -22.67 3.55 -5.10
C LEU A 378 -23.52 2.67 -4.18
N ARG A 379 -23.24 1.36 -4.19
CA ARG A 379 -23.94 0.42 -3.31
C ARG A 379 -23.59 0.63 -1.83
N ALA A 380 -22.30 0.83 -1.51
CA ALA A 380 -21.86 1.11 -0.16
C ALA A 380 -22.52 2.38 0.39
N GLU A 381 -22.61 3.44 -0.41
CA GLU A 381 -23.28 4.69 -0.04
C GLU A 381 -24.75 4.48 0.31
N GLY A 382 -25.48 3.68 -0.48
CA GLY A 382 -26.86 3.31 -0.17
C GLY A 382 -27.00 2.65 1.20
N ILE A 383 -26.16 1.66 1.50
CA ILE A 383 -26.17 0.94 2.79
C ILE A 383 -25.75 1.87 3.94
N ILE A 384 -24.76 2.75 3.71
CA ILE A 384 -24.29 3.71 4.71
C ILE A 384 -25.42 4.68 5.09
N LEU A 385 -26.24 5.13 4.13
CA LEU A 385 -27.40 5.99 4.42
C LEU A 385 -28.43 5.30 5.32
N GLU A 386 -28.68 4.02 5.13
CA GLU A 386 -29.58 3.22 5.98
C GLU A 386 -29.02 3.01 7.41
N LYS A 387 -27.69 2.98 7.55
CA LYS A 387 -26.97 2.78 8.82
C LYS A 387 -26.46 4.07 9.47
N SER A 388 -26.83 5.23 8.94
CA SER A 388 -26.35 6.52 9.45
C SER A 388 -26.89 6.79 10.86
N ILE A 389 -26.05 7.38 11.72
CA ILE A 389 -26.36 7.70 13.12
C ILE A 389 -26.93 9.10 13.27
#